data_AF-A0A3B1DWH3-F1
#
_entry.id   AF-A0A3B1DWH3-F1
#
_cell.length_a   1.000
_cell.length_b   1.000
_cell.length_c   1.000
_cell.angle_alpha   90.00
_cell.angle_beta   90.00
_cell.angle_gamma   90.00
#
_symmetry.space_group_name_H-M   'P 1'
#
loop_
_entity.id
_entity.type
_entity.pdbx_description
1 polymer ?
#
loop_
_entity_poly.entity_id
_entity_poly.type
_entity_poly.pdbx_seq_one_letter_code
_entity_poly.pdbx_strand_id
1 'polypeptide(L)' 'MFHEYRDVVTALKINNKHFKKVFDKHNALHDQIEKAEESGVDHINPIEIESLKKLKLKLKDEAYAMIMDFKKTQ' A
#
# COMPACT_ATOMS: atom_id res chain seq x y z
N MET A 1 8.51 11.34 -4.07
CA MET A 1 7.12 10.86 -3.84
C MET A 1 6.21 12.08 -3.72
N PHE A 2 4.93 11.98 -4.12
CA PHE A 2 3.91 13.03 -4.01
C PHE A 2 3.98 13.80 -2.67
N HIS A 3 4.73 14.91 -2.64
CA HIS A 3 4.83 15.74 -1.45
C HIS A 3 3.50 16.45 -1.14
N GLU A 4 2.70 16.72 -2.18
CA GLU A 4 1.39 17.39 -2.05
C GLU A 4 0.31 16.56 -1.37
N TYR A 5 0.43 15.22 -1.34
CA TYR A 5 -0.61 14.36 -0.74
C TYR A 5 -0.16 13.68 0.54
N ARG A 6 1.05 13.95 1.03
CA ARG A 6 1.53 13.33 2.27
C ARG A 6 0.67 13.73 3.48
N ASP A 7 0.24 14.98 3.51
CA ASP A 7 -0.65 15.51 4.54
C ASP A 7 -2.04 14.87 4.44
N VAL A 8 -2.61 14.82 3.23
CA VAL A 8 -3.91 14.20 2.95
C VAL A 8 -3.89 12.70 3.27
N VAL A 9 -2.82 11.99 2.91
CA VAL A 9 -2.60 10.57 3.25
C VAL A 9 -2.57 10.38 4.76
N THR A 10 -1.86 11.24 5.48
CA THR A 10 -1.73 11.15 6.94
C THR A 10 -3.07 11.45 7.62
N ALA A 11 -3.78 12.49 7.16
CA ALA A 11 -5.11 12.83 7.62
C ALA A 11 -6.11 11.70 7.34
N LEU A 12 -6.15 11.13 6.12
CA LEU A 12 -6.97 9.98 5.77
C LEU A 12 -6.64 8.75 6.60
N LYS A 13 -5.36 8.50 6.91
CA LYS A 13 -4.96 7.35 7.74
C LYS A 13 -5.47 7.47 9.17
N ILE A 14 -5.63 8.69 9.68
CA ILE A 14 -6.18 8.97 11.02
C ILE A 14 -7.71 8.97 10.98
N ASN A 15 -8.31 9.62 9.99
CA ASN A 15 -9.75 9.89 9.92
C ASN A 15 -10.54 8.72 9.30
N ASN A 16 -9.90 7.93 8.42
CA ASN A 16 -10.54 6.85 7.67
C ASN A 16 -9.98 5.46 8.06
N LYS A 17 -10.79 4.68 8.77
CA LYS A 17 -10.47 3.30 9.18
C LYS A 17 -10.24 2.36 7.98
N HIS A 18 -10.86 2.61 6.83
CA HIS A 18 -10.62 1.83 5.61
C HIS A 18 -9.22 2.11 5.07
N PHE A 19 -8.81 3.38 5.00
CA PHE A 19 -7.47 3.75 4.57
C PHE A 19 -6.40 3.15 5.50
N LYS A 20 -6.64 3.17 6.82
CA LYS A 20 -5.76 2.52 7.79
C LYS A 20 -5.58 1.02 7.51
N LYS A 21 -6.65 0.28 7.20
CA LYS A 21 -6.57 -1.15 6.83
C LYS A 21 -5.81 -1.38 5.52
N VAL A 22 -6.04 -0.55 4.50
CA VAL A 22 -5.33 -0.62 3.21
C VAL A 22 -3.84 -0.37 3.41
N PHE A 23 -3.49 0.64 4.22
CA PHE A 23 -2.11 1.00 4.51
C PHE A 23 -1.40 -0.08 5.31
N ASP A 24 -2.07 -0.66 6.30
CA ASP A 24 -1.55 -1.77 7.12
C ASP A 24 -1.27 -3.01 6.26
N LYS A 25 -2.23 -3.39 5.40
CA LYS A 25 -2.04 -4.45 4.39
C LYS A 25 -0.86 -4.14 3.45
N HIS A 26 -0.73 -2.90 2.98
CA HIS A 26 0.36 -2.51 2.11
C HIS A 26 1.71 -2.64 2.82
N ASN A 27 1.77 -2.27 4.10
CA ASN A 27 2.98 -2.38 4.90
C ASN A 27 3.36 -3.84 5.17
N ALA A 28 2.37 -4.68 5.50
CA ALA A 28 2.57 -6.12 5.67
C ALA A 28 3.05 -6.80 4.38
N LEU A 29 2.47 -6.45 3.23
CA LEU A 29 2.92 -6.95 1.93
C LEU A 29 4.33 -6.46 1.60
N HIS A 30 4.67 -5.22 1.97
CA HIS A 30 6.01 -4.69 1.75
C HIS A 30 7.05 -5.44 2.59
N ASP A 31 6.77 -5.67 3.87
CA ASP A 31 7.61 -6.46 4.78
C ASP A 31 7.74 -7.91 4.29
N GLN A 32 6.65 -8.52 3.82
CA GLN A 32 6.71 -9.84 3.21
C GLN A 32 7.59 -9.87 1.96
N ILE A 33 7.44 -8.91 1.04
CA ILE A 33 8.28 -8.84 -0.17
C ILE A 33 9.74 -8.61 0.22
N GLU A 34 10.03 -7.72 1.18
CA GLU A 34 11.38 -7.42 1.61
C GLU A 34 12.04 -8.63 2.29
N LYS A 35 11.33 -9.31 3.20
CA LYS A 35 11.79 -10.58 3.78
C LYS A 35 11.93 -11.69 2.75
N ALA A 36 11.08 -11.72 1.74
CA ALA A 36 11.17 -12.68 0.65
C ALA A 36 12.40 -12.45 -0.23
N GLU A 37 12.72 -11.19 -0.51
CA GLU A 37 13.91 -10.79 -1.27
C GLU A 37 15.19 -11.00 -0.44
N GLU A 38 15.13 -10.74 0.88
CA GLU A 38 16.26 -10.85 1.80
C GLU A 38 16.57 -12.30 2.25
N SER A 39 15.54 -13.14 2.45
CA SER A 39 15.71 -14.55 2.86
C SER A 39 16.27 -15.44 1.76
N GLY A 40 16.63 -14.87 0.61
CA GLY A 40 17.08 -15.60 -0.56
C GLY A 40 15.89 -16.11 -1.37
N VAL A 41 15.94 -15.79 -2.67
CA VAL A 41 14.96 -16.10 -3.72
C VAL A 41 14.61 -17.60 -3.85
N ASP A 42 15.26 -18.48 -3.08
CA ASP A 42 15.12 -19.93 -3.15
C ASP A 42 13.80 -20.46 -2.56
N HIS A 43 13.18 -19.75 -1.60
CA HIS A 43 11.99 -20.27 -0.90
C HIS A 43 10.67 -19.61 -1.33
N ILE A 44 10.71 -18.49 -2.05
CA ILE A 44 9.50 -17.80 -2.49
C ILE A 44 9.32 -17.92 -3.99
N ASN A 45 8.14 -18.43 -4.33
CA ASN A 45 7.73 -18.63 -5.71
C ASN A 45 7.68 -17.25 -6.42
N PRO A 46 8.32 -17.05 -7.59
CA PRO A 46 8.25 -15.79 -8.32
C PRO A 46 6.79 -15.35 -8.61
N ILE A 47 5.86 -16.31 -8.69
CA ILE A 47 4.42 -16.08 -8.81
C ILE A 47 3.85 -15.35 -7.59
N GLU A 48 4.31 -15.68 -6.39
CA GLU A 48 3.90 -15.01 -5.16
C GLU A 48 4.46 -13.59 -5.13
N ILE A 49 5.74 -13.37 -5.45
CA ILE A 49 6.31 -12.01 -5.56
C ILE A 49 5.53 -11.16 -6.56
N GLU A 50 5.20 -11.71 -7.73
CA GLU A 50 4.44 -10.98 -8.74
C GLU A 50 3.03 -10.64 -8.24
N SER A 51 2.38 -11.57 -7.55
CA SER A 51 1.07 -11.36 -6.93
C SER A 51 1.13 -10.30 -5.82
N LEU A 52 2.16 -10.34 -4.96
CA LEU A 52 2.39 -9.35 -3.91
C LEU A 52 2.67 -7.96 -4.50
N LYS A 53 3.46 -7.87 -5.58
CA LYS A 53 3.70 -6.61 -6.32
C LYS A 53 2.40 -6.07 -6.95
N LYS A 54 1.57 -6.92 -7.55
CA LYS A 54 0.23 -6.55 -8.06
C LYS A 54 -0.69 -6.06 -6.96
N LEU A 55 -0.70 -6.73 -5.79
CA LEU A 55 -1.49 -6.31 -4.63
C LEU A 55 -1.00 -4.98 -4.07
N LYS A 56 0.32 -4.77 -3.98
CA LYS A 56 0.92 -3.50 -3.57
C LYS A 56 0.49 -2.36 -4.51
N LEU A 57 0.47 -2.62 -5.81
CA LEU A 57 -0.02 -1.67 -6.82
C LEU A 57 -1.52 -1.38 -6.64
N LYS A 58 -2.34 -2.42 -6.45
CA LYS A 58 -3.79 -2.26 -6.19
C LYS A 58 -4.06 -1.43 -4.93
N LEU A 59 -3.38 -1.72 -3.82
CA LEU A 59 -3.56 -0.97 -2.56
C LEU A 59 -3.14 0.49 -2.71
N LYS A 60 -2.10 0.76 -3.52
CA LYS A 60 -1.71 2.13 -3.88
C LYS A 60 -2.80 2.82 -4.70
N ASP A 61 -3.41 2.10 -5.66
CA ASP A 61 -4.52 2.60 -6.47
C ASP A 61 -5.77 2.88 -5.61
N GLU A 62 -6.12 1.96 -4.70
CA GLU A 62 -7.20 2.11 -3.73
C GLU A 62 -6.95 3.30 -2.80
N ALA A 63 -5.73 3.42 -2.28
CA ALA A 63 -5.31 4.57 -1.48
C ALA A 63 -5.40 5.87 -2.28
N TYR A 64 -4.98 5.87 -3.55
CA TYR A 64 -5.06 7.04 -4.43
C TYR A 64 -6.51 7.43 -4.72
N ALA A 65 -7.38 6.45 -5.00
CA ALA A 65 -8.81 6.68 -5.17
C ALA A 65 -9.44 7.30 -3.92
N MET A 66 -9.11 6.79 -2.72
CA MET A 66 -9.58 7.38 -1.45
C MET A 66 -9.06 8.80 -1.22
N ILE A 67 -7.80 9.08 -1.58
CA ILE A 67 -7.22 10.43 -1.50
C ILE A 67 -7.95 11.38 -2.43
N MET A 68 -8.22 10.94 -3.67
CA MET A 68 -8.88 11.74 -4.68
C MET A 68 -10.35 11.98 -4.35
N ASP A 69 -11.04 10.99 -3.77
CA ASP A 69 -12.41 11.08 -3.27
C ASP A 69 -12.51 12.06 -2.09
N PHE A 70 -11.63 11.91 -1.09
CA PHE A 70 -11.55 12.83 0.05
C PHE A 70 -11.28 14.27 -0.40
N LYS A 71 -10.39 14.46 -1.39
CA LYS A 71 -10.08 15.78 -1.98
C LYS A 71 -11.21 16.33 -2.85
N LYS A 72 -12.13 15.49 -3.35
CA LYS A 72 -13.33 15.92 -4.08
C LYS A 72 -14.47 16.31 -3.14
N THR A 73 -14.51 15.71 -1.96
CA THR A 73 -15.55 15.95 -0.94
C THR A 73 -15.22 17.12 -0.01
N GLN A 74 -13.95 17.54 0.06
CA GLN A 74 -13.49 18.78 0.70
C GLN A 74 -13.49 19.94 -0.30
#